data_AF-A0A5K0VHL0-F1
#
_entry.id   AF-A0A5K0VHL0-F1
#
_cell.length_a   1.000
_cell.length_b   1.000
_cell.length_c   1.000
_cell.angle_alpha   90.00
_cell.angle_beta   90.00
_cell.angle_gamma   90.00
#
_symmetry.space_group_name_H-M   'P 1'
#
loop_
_entity.id
_entity.type
_entity.pdbx_description
1 polymer ?
#
loop_
_entity_poly.entity_id
_entity_poly.type
_entity_poly.pdbx_seq_one_letter_code
_entity_poly.pdbx_strand_id
1 'polypeptide(L)'
;VYYVYGFMLLVFLILVIVTVCVTIVGTYFLLNAENYHWQWTSFFSAASTAVYVYLYSIYYYYVKTKMSGFFQTSFYFGYTLMFCLGLGILC
;
A
#
# COMPACT_ATOMS: atom_id res chain seq x y z
N VAL A 1 4.29 12.55 -22.42
CA VAL A 1 3.40 11.38 -22.21
C VAL A 1 4.14 10.18 -21.57
N TYR A 2 5.35 9.81 -22.01
CA TYR A 2 6.14 8.71 -21.43
C TYR A 2 6.74 8.96 -20.02
N TYR A 3 6.96 10.22 -19.63
CA TYR A 3 7.47 10.57 -18.29
C TYR A 3 6.56 10.14 -17.14
N VAL A 4 5.24 10.11 -17.37
CA VAL A 4 4.25 9.78 -16.35
C VAL A 4 4.32 8.29 -16.00
N TYR A 5 4.45 7.41 -17.00
CA TYR A 5 4.59 5.97 -16.79
C TYR A 5 5.93 5.60 -16.13
N GLY A 6 7.03 6.25 -16.53
CA GLY A 6 8.34 6.03 -15.91
C GLY A 6 8.37 6.47 -14.44
N PHE A 7 7.74 7.61 -14.12
CA PHE A 7 7.65 8.10 -12.74
C PHE A 7 6.78 7.19 -11.86
N MET A 8 5.65 6.68 -12.38
CA MET A 8 4.81 5.73 -11.62
C MET A 8 5.55 4.41 -11.34
N LEU A 9 6.35 3.92 -12.29
CA LEU A 9 7.16 2.71 -12.10
C LEU A 9 8.24 2.91 -11.02
N LEU A 10 8.89 4.07 -11.03
CA LEU A 10 9.89 4.41 -10.02
C LEU A 10 9.27 4.51 -8.62
N VAL A 11 8.12 5.17 -8.49
CA VAL A 11 7.38 5.24 -7.21
C VAL A 11 6.95 3.85 -6.76
N PHE A 12 6.51 2.96 -7.67
CA PHE A 12 6.18 1.58 -7.34
C PHE A 12 7.39 0.81 -6.78
N LEU A 13 8.57 0.95 -7.40
CA LEU A 13 9.81 0.32 -6.89
C LEU A 13 10.18 0.82 -5.49
N ILE A 14 10.12 2.14 -5.25
CA ILE A 14 10.42 2.70 -3.93
C ILE A 14 9.42 2.19 -2.89
N LEU A 15 8.12 2.11 -3.23
CA LEU A 15 7.10 1.56 -2.34
C LEU A 15 7.42 0.11 -1.95
N VAL A 16 7.78 -0.74 -2.91
CA VAL A 16 8.17 -2.14 -2.65
C VAL A 16 9.38 -2.23 -1.71
N ILE A 17 10.43 -1.42 -1.97
CA ILE A 17 11.63 -1.42 -1.13
C ILE A 17 11.29 -0.96 0.29
N VAL A 18 10.53 0.13 0.44
CA VAL A 18 10.15 0.66 1.75
C VAL A 18 9.29 -0.35 2.51
N THR A 19 8.33 -1.01 1.85
CA THR A 19 7.54 -2.06 2.50
C THR A 19 8.42 -3.20 3.00
N VAL A 20 9.32 -3.72 2.17
CA VAL A 20 10.23 -4.81 2.56
C VAL A 20 11.12 -4.40 3.74
N CYS A 21 11.67 -3.18 3.72
CA CYS A 21 12.49 -2.67 4.82
C CYS A 21 11.69 -2.57 6.12
N VAL A 22 10.45 -2.06 6.08
CA VAL A 22 9.59 -1.93 7.26
C VAL A 22 9.25 -3.31 7.84
N THR A 23 8.96 -4.31 6.99
CA THR A 23 8.68 -5.69 7.43
C THR A 23 9.89 -6.33 8.11
N ILE A 24 11.09 -6.15 7.56
CA ILE A 24 12.34 -6.65 8.15
C ILE A 24 12.61 -5.99 9.52
N VAL A 25 12.43 -4.67 9.62
CA VAL A 25 12.63 -3.95 10.88
C VAL A 25 11.58 -4.39 11.93
N GLY A 26 10.31 -4.52 11.54
CA GLY A 26 9.23 -4.97 12.42
C GLY A 26 9.45 -6.38 12.97
N THR A 27 9.87 -7.31 12.11
CA THR A 27 10.23 -8.67 12.53
C THR A 27 11.46 -8.70 13.44
N TYR A 28 12.46 -7.84 13.18
CA TYR A 28 13.65 -7.73 14.03
C TYR A 28 13.32 -7.23 15.45
N PHE A 29 12.47 -6.21 15.58
CA PHE A 29 12.02 -5.71 16.88
C PHE A 29 11.24 -6.78 17.66
N LEU A 30 10.42 -7.58 16.98
CA LEU A 30 9.67 -8.66 17.64
C LEU A 30 10.56 -9.79 18.13
N LEU A 31 11.58 -10.18 17.35
CA LEU A 31 12.57 -11.16 17.78
C LEU A 31 13.37 -10.69 19.00
N ASN A 32 13.72 -9.40 19.06
CA ASN A 32 14.39 -8.82 20.23
C ASN A 32 13.51 -8.74 21.47
N ALA A 33 12.18 -8.72 21.30
CA ALA A 33 11.21 -8.67 22.39
C ALA A 33 10.81 -10.06 22.94
N GLU A 34 11.49 -11.14 22.51
CA GLU A 34 11.21 -12.55 22.88
C GLU A 34 9.74 -13.00 22.68
N ASN A 35 8.96 -12.20 21.92
CA ASN A 35 7.55 -12.44 21.68
C ASN A 35 7.38 -13.26 20.41
N TYR A 36 7.22 -14.57 20.57
CA TYR A 36 7.01 -15.53 19.48
C TYR A 36 5.65 -15.41 18.76
N HIS A 37 4.80 -14.42 19.10
CA HIS A 37 3.54 -14.09 18.40
C HIS A 37 3.76 -13.21 17.15
N TRP A 38 4.87 -13.42 16.44
CA TRP A 38 5.28 -12.73 15.22
C TRP A 38 4.27 -12.68 14.08
N GLN A 39 3.43 -13.70 13.93
CA GLN A 39 2.56 -13.87 12.77
C GLN A 39 1.47 -12.80 12.69
N TRP A 40 0.82 -12.47 13.82
CA TRP A 40 -0.27 -11.50 13.85
C TRP A 40 0.21 -10.06 13.78
N THR A 41 1.39 -9.78 14.34
CA THR A 41 1.93 -8.42 14.41
C THR A 41 2.51 -7.98 13.07
N SER A 42 3.18 -8.89 12.33
CA SER A 42 3.60 -8.63 10.95
C SER A 42 2.41 -8.34 10.04
N PHE A 43 1.34 -9.14 10.16
CA PHE A 43 0.10 -8.95 9.41
C PHE A 43 -0.59 -7.61 9.74
N PHE A 44 -0.65 -7.23 11.02
CA PHE A 44 -1.24 -5.93 11.41
C PHE A 44 -0.43 -4.73 10.93
N SER A 45 0.91 -4.84 10.93
CA SER A 45 1.78 -3.79 10.41
C SER A 45 1.57 -3.58 8.91
N ALA A 46 1.47 -4.66 8.13
CA ALA A 46 1.24 -4.62 6.69
C ALA A 46 -0.17 -4.13 6.33
N ALA A 47 -1.18 -4.55 7.09
CA ALA A 47 -2.55 -4.07 6.95
C ALA A 47 -2.64 -2.56 7.16
N SER A 48 -1.88 -2.00 8.12
CA SER A 48 -1.88 -0.56 8.40
C SER A 48 -1.36 0.28 7.22
N THR A 49 -0.29 -0.17 6.54
CA THR A 49 0.26 0.48 5.35
C THR A 49 -0.70 0.40 4.16
N ALA A 50 -1.32 -0.76 3.92
CA ALA A 50 -2.32 -0.92 2.86
C ALA A 50 -3.56 -0.03 3.08
N VAL A 51 -4.04 0.07 4.33
CA VAL A 51 -5.16 0.95 4.70
C VAL A 51 -4.80 2.43 4.49
N TYR A 52 -3.57 2.85 4.82
CA TYR A 52 -3.12 4.21 4.60
C TYR A 52 -3.10 4.59 3.10
N VAL A 53 -2.58 3.71 2.25
CA VAL A 53 -2.57 3.91 0.79
C VAL A 53 -3.99 3.98 0.22
N TYR A 54 -4.90 3.13 0.72
CA TYR A 54 -6.31 3.14 0.31
C TYR A 54 -7.00 4.46 0.69
N LEU A 55 -6.84 4.93 1.94
CA LEU A 55 -7.36 6.22 2.40
C LEU A 55 -6.80 7.39 1.60
N TYR A 56 -5.51 7.36 1.25
CA TYR A 56 -4.90 8.37 0.40
C TYR A 56 -5.52 8.37 -1.01
N SER A 57 -5.84 7.20 -1.57
CA SER A 57 -6.51 7.11 -2.88
C SER A 57 -7.93 7.72 -2.84
N ILE A 58 -8.65 7.57 -1.72
CA ILE A 58 -9.95 8.23 -1.50
C ILE A 58 -9.78 9.75 -1.47
N TYR A 59 -8.83 10.26 -0.67
CA TYR A 59 -8.58 11.70 -0.59
C TYR A 59 -8.20 12.30 -1.94
N TYR A 60 -7.31 11.63 -2.69
CA TYR A 60 -6.90 12.07 -4.01
C TYR A 60 -8.08 12.09 -4.99
N TYR A 61 -8.98 11.10 -4.88
CA TYR A 61 -10.19 11.01 -5.68
C TYR A 61 -11.11 12.24 -5.47
N TYR A 62 -11.29 12.70 -4.22
CA TYR A 62 -12.12 13.87 -3.92
C TYR A 62 -11.46 15.22 -4.24
N VAL A 63 -10.15 15.35 -4.02
CA VAL A 63 -9.47 16.66 -4.09
C VAL A 63 -8.97 17.00 -5.49
N LYS A 64 -8.60 16.00 -6.30
CA LYS A 64 -7.93 16.23 -7.60
C LYS A 64 -8.72 15.79 -8.82
N THR A 65 -9.61 14.81 -8.71
CA THR A 65 -10.31 14.26 -9.89
C THR A 65 -11.66 14.92 -10.13
N LYS A 66 -11.73 15.73 -11.19
CA LYS A 66 -12.99 16.17 -11.84
C LYS A 66 -13.53 15.09 -12.78
N MET A 67 -13.61 13.84 -12.33
CA MET A 67 -14.08 12.71 -13.16
C MET A 67 -15.47 12.28 -12.70
N SER A 68 -16.48 12.77 -13.42
CA SER A 68 -17.90 12.48 -13.15
C SER A 68 -18.37 11.29 -14.00
N GLY A 69 -18.11 10.07 -13.54
CA GLY A 69 -18.65 8.87 -14.17
C GLY A 69 -18.62 7.67 -13.22
N PHE A 70 -19.78 7.10 -12.88
CA PHE A 70 -19.94 6.01 -11.91
C PHE A 70 -19.01 4.81 -12.21
N PHE A 71 -18.96 4.37 -13.47
CA PHE A 71 -18.07 3.30 -13.91
C PHE A 71 -16.59 3.63 -13.69
N GLN A 72 -16.17 4.85 -13.97
CA GLN A 72 -14.78 5.27 -13.82
C GLN A 72 -14.33 5.27 -12.34
N THR A 73 -15.23 5.65 -11.43
CA THR A 73 -14.99 5.60 -9.98
C THR A 73 -14.81 4.16 -9.51
N SER A 74 -15.67 3.26 -9.98
CA SER A 74 -15.67 1.86 -9.56
C SER A 74 -14.42 1.12 -10.03
N PHE A 75 -13.97 1.37 -11.27
CA PHE A 75 -12.72 0.78 -11.76
C PHE A 75 -11.51 1.33 -11.00
N TYR A 76 -11.43 2.65 -10.76
CA TYR A 76 -10.33 3.24 -10.00
C TYR A 76 -10.23 2.63 -8.59
N PHE A 77 -11.34 2.59 -7.86
CA PHE A 77 -11.40 1.98 -6.54
C PHE A 77 -11.12 0.48 -6.54
N GLY A 78 -11.58 -0.25 -7.57
CA GLY A 78 -11.31 -1.67 -7.72
C GLY A 78 -9.82 -1.96 -7.90
N TYR A 79 -9.14 -1.20 -8.76
CA TYR A 79 -7.70 -1.35 -8.98
C TYR A 79 -6.87 -0.94 -7.75
N THR A 80 -7.23 0.16 -7.08
CA THR A 80 -6.51 0.56 -5.86
C THR A 80 -6.74 -0.44 -4.72
N LEU A 81 -7.92 -1.04 -4.62
CA LEU A 81 -8.21 -2.09 -3.63
C LEU A 81 -7.43 -3.36 -3.91
N MET A 82 -7.39 -3.85 -5.16
CA MET A 82 -6.56 -5.00 -5.53
C MET A 82 -5.07 -4.77 -5.26
N PHE A 83 -4.59 -3.56 -5.54
CA PHE A 83 -3.21 -3.16 -5.25
C PHE A 83 -2.91 -3.15 -3.75
N CYS A 84 -3.80 -2.57 -2.94
CA CYS A 84 -3.65 -2.53 -1.48
C CYS A 84 -3.72 -3.92 -0.86
N LEU A 85 -4.58 -4.81 -1.37
CA LEU A 85 -4.61 -6.21 -0.96
C LEU A 85 -3.30 -6.92 -1.31
N GLY A 86 -2.76 -6.72 -2.51
CA GLY A 86 -1.47 -7.26 -2.90
C GLY A 86 -0.32 -6.80 -1.98
N LEU A 87 -0.28 -5.50 -1.64
CA LEU A 87 0.69 -4.96 -0.70
C LEU A 87 0.52 -5.49 0.73
N GLY A 88 -0.72 -5.66 1.18
CA GLY A 88 -1.01 -6.23 2.50
C GLY A 88 -0.65 -7.71 2.63
N ILE A 89 -0.60 -8.45 1.52
CA ILE A 89 -0.24 -9.89 1.46
C ILE A 89 1.27 -10.09 1.21
N LEU A 90 1.96 -9.10 0.61
CA LEU A 90 3.40 -9.16 0.31
C LEU A 90 4.31 -9.16 1.54
N CYS A 91 3.76 -8.95 2.74
CA CYS A 91 4.47 -8.89 4.01
C CYS A 91 3.99 -10.02 4.93
#